data_AF-X0VUE9-F1
#
_entry.id   AF-X0VUE9-F1
#
_cell.length_a   1.000
_cell.length_b   1.000
_cell.length_c   1.000
_cell.angle_alpha   90.00
_cell.angle_beta   90.00
_cell.angle_gamma   90.00
#
_symmetry.space_group_name_H-M   'P 1'
#
loop_
_entity.id
_entity.type
_entity.pdbx_description
1 polymer ?
#
loop_
_entity_poly.entity_id
_entity_poly.type
_entity_poly.pdbx_seq_one_letter_code
_entity_poly.pdbx_strand_id
1 'polypeptide(L)'
;TIQVHRDWLMTPRQDLGGLMPRQMLHGAHQWIDHLVWSQRIRFDDGGDIVAVPTSVTGYKNAPMGSEEMVIYFDLCRELISAGWQWCIENEVGDRSQRERELVKFLDDVKQQWLDSPFEGGSPPRFIIECSRRRVPRGAGVPIVGMTERETEEHVIDCDCPICNMMADGMFGPGFTGIDGHHLDLDDEFAFSMHETRVSWEEQQRDFAEMSAKIDREMAERKAAGDKEPEEFASAWSGQMSDGPLPGDPQGHMKLA
;
A
#
# COMPACT_ATOMS: atom_id res chain seq x y z
N THR A 1 3.96 1.60 -20.43
CA THR A 1 3.06 1.04 -19.40
C THR A 1 2.03 2.04 -18.91
N ILE A 2 2.43 3.22 -18.40
CA ILE A 2 1.54 4.25 -17.84
C ILE A 2 0.36 4.61 -18.76
N GLN A 3 0.64 5.05 -19.99
CA GLN A 3 -0.42 5.45 -20.94
C GLN A 3 -1.44 4.32 -21.20
N VAL A 4 -0.98 3.09 -21.42
CA VAL A 4 -1.86 1.93 -21.66
C VAL A 4 -2.75 1.66 -20.45
N HIS A 5 -2.17 1.71 -19.25
CA HIS A 5 -2.91 1.48 -18.01
C HIS A 5 -3.94 2.60 -17.76
N ARG A 6 -3.56 3.86 -17.96
CA ARG A 6 -4.46 5.02 -17.86
C ARG A 6 -5.63 4.88 -18.82
N ASP A 7 -5.35 4.62 -20.09
CA ASP A 7 -6.36 4.51 -21.12
C ASP A 7 -7.30 3.33 -20.81
N TRP A 8 -6.79 2.22 -20.28
CA TRP A 8 -7.61 1.12 -19.78
C TRP A 8 -8.55 1.53 -18.65
N LEU A 9 -8.05 2.25 -17.64
CA LEU A 9 -8.83 2.66 -16.46
C LEU A 9 -9.89 3.70 -16.77
N MET A 10 -9.60 4.59 -17.71
CA MET A 10 -10.40 5.78 -18.03
C MET A 10 -11.28 5.61 -19.27
N THR A 11 -11.23 4.46 -19.95
CA THR A 11 -12.11 4.18 -21.10
C THR A 11 -13.38 3.46 -20.63
N PRO A 12 -14.57 4.01 -20.92
CA PRO A 12 -15.84 3.32 -20.71
C PRO A 12 -15.90 1.96 -21.38
N ARG A 13 -16.42 0.96 -20.68
CA ARG A 13 -16.50 -0.42 -21.16
C ARG A 13 -17.92 -0.94 -21.23
N GLN A 14 -18.27 -1.56 -22.35
CA GLN A 14 -19.62 -2.09 -22.58
C GLN A 14 -19.97 -3.21 -21.60
N ASP A 15 -19.01 -4.08 -21.26
CA ASP A 15 -19.19 -5.16 -20.30
C ASP A 15 -19.33 -4.66 -18.85
N LEU A 16 -18.94 -3.41 -18.59
CA LEU A 16 -19.18 -2.69 -17.33
C LEU A 16 -20.41 -1.76 -17.42
N GLY A 17 -21.30 -1.96 -18.39
CA GLY A 17 -22.50 -1.12 -18.56
C GLY A 17 -22.20 0.32 -18.98
N GLY A 18 -21.05 0.55 -19.63
CA GLY A 18 -20.58 1.89 -20.01
C GLY A 18 -19.81 2.62 -18.91
N LEU A 19 -19.53 1.96 -17.78
CA LEU A 19 -18.68 2.53 -16.73
C LEU A 19 -17.19 2.36 -17.07
N MET A 20 -16.38 3.27 -16.55
CA MET A 20 -14.92 3.16 -16.56
C MET A 20 -14.47 2.16 -15.48
N PRO A 21 -13.45 1.30 -15.72
CA PRO A 21 -12.91 0.44 -14.68
C PRO A 21 -12.57 1.17 -13.38
N ARG A 22 -12.03 2.40 -13.47
CA ARG A 22 -11.77 3.25 -12.30
C ARG A 22 -13.02 3.47 -11.42
N GLN A 23 -14.19 3.70 -12.02
CA GLN A 23 -15.43 3.91 -11.26
C GLN A 23 -15.87 2.67 -10.48
N MET A 24 -15.38 1.49 -10.84
CA MET A 24 -15.66 0.25 -10.11
C MET A 24 -14.69 0.04 -8.94
N LEU A 25 -13.49 0.64 -9.01
CA LEU A 25 -12.46 0.57 -7.96
C LEU A 25 -12.77 1.55 -6.82
N HIS A 26 -13.17 2.77 -7.17
CA HIS A 26 -13.49 3.83 -6.21
C HIS A 26 -14.99 3.82 -5.91
N GLY A 27 -15.37 3.57 -4.65
CA GLY A 27 -16.77 3.67 -4.24
C GLY A 27 -17.03 3.44 -2.74
N ALA A 28 -16.11 2.78 -2.02
CA ALA A 28 -16.23 2.65 -0.57
C ALA A 28 -14.89 2.42 0.16
N HIS A 29 -13.73 2.65 -0.48
CA HIS A 29 -12.45 2.29 0.12
C HIS A 29 -12.23 2.97 1.47
N GLN A 30 -12.53 4.27 1.60
CA GLN A 30 -12.44 4.98 2.89
C GLN A 30 -13.33 4.35 3.97
N TRP A 31 -14.57 3.99 3.63
CA TRP A 31 -15.47 3.34 4.58
C TRP A 31 -14.95 1.96 5.00
N ILE A 32 -14.40 1.21 4.05
CA ILE A 32 -13.76 -0.09 4.30
C ILE A 32 -12.54 0.08 5.23
N ASP A 33 -11.72 1.09 5.00
CA ASP A 33 -10.54 1.38 5.83
C ASP A 33 -10.96 1.68 7.28
N HIS A 34 -12.07 2.41 7.48
CA HIS A 34 -12.63 2.63 8.81
C HIS A 34 -13.12 1.33 9.48
N LEU A 35 -13.69 0.39 8.72
CA LEU A 35 -14.08 -0.92 9.25
C LEU A 35 -12.86 -1.74 9.68
N VAL A 36 -11.83 -1.77 8.84
CA VAL A 36 -10.57 -2.45 9.15
C VAL A 36 -9.93 -1.84 10.39
N TRP A 37 -9.90 -0.50 10.48
CA TRP A 37 -9.41 0.22 11.65
C TRP A 37 -10.22 -0.10 12.92
N SER A 38 -11.55 -0.20 12.80
CA SER A 38 -12.41 -0.55 13.94
C SER A 38 -12.13 -1.97 14.47
N GLN A 39 -11.74 -2.91 13.60
CA GLN A 39 -11.31 -4.24 14.03
C GLN A 39 -9.99 -4.19 14.80
N ARG A 40 -9.06 -3.30 14.42
CA ARG A 40 -7.80 -3.06 15.16
C ARG A 40 -8.11 -2.53 16.57
N ILE A 41 -8.93 -1.49 16.69
CA ILE A 41 -9.35 -0.95 18.00
C ILE A 41 -9.98 -2.04 18.86
N ARG A 42 -10.90 -2.83 18.29
CA ARG A 42 -11.54 -3.93 19.02
C ARG A 42 -10.51 -4.94 19.54
N PHE A 43 -9.49 -5.24 18.75
CA PHE A 43 -8.42 -6.14 19.15
C PHE A 43 -7.58 -5.57 20.28
N ASP A 44 -7.24 -4.29 20.21
CA ASP A 44 -6.51 -3.58 21.27
C ASP A 44 -7.29 -3.55 22.60
N ASP A 45 -8.62 -3.51 22.52
CA ASP A 45 -9.55 -3.63 23.66
C ASP A 45 -9.73 -5.09 24.16
N GLY A 46 -8.99 -6.06 23.62
CA GLY A 46 -9.00 -7.46 24.01
C GLY A 46 -10.08 -8.32 23.33
N GLY A 47 -10.70 -7.82 22.27
CA GLY A 47 -11.66 -8.56 21.45
C GLY A 47 -11.02 -9.33 20.29
N ASP A 48 -11.77 -10.25 19.70
CA ASP A 48 -11.32 -10.98 18.51
C ASP A 48 -11.45 -10.15 17.22
N ILE A 49 -10.52 -10.34 16.29
CA ILE A 49 -10.67 -9.92 14.90
C ILE A 49 -11.52 -10.96 14.18
N VAL A 50 -12.64 -10.52 13.58
CA VAL A 50 -13.61 -11.42 12.95
C VAL A 50 -13.78 -11.07 11.48
N ALA A 51 -13.46 -12.03 10.62
CA ALA A 51 -13.54 -11.86 9.18
C ALA A 51 -14.99 -11.92 8.67
N VAL A 52 -15.31 -11.04 7.71
CA VAL A 52 -16.61 -11.05 7.04
C VAL A 52 -16.80 -12.36 6.28
N PRO A 53 -17.91 -13.11 6.48
CA PRO A 53 -18.13 -14.35 5.77
C PRO A 53 -18.25 -14.16 4.26
N THR A 54 -17.66 -15.06 3.48
CA THR A 54 -17.78 -15.07 2.01
C THR A 54 -19.18 -15.40 1.50
N SER A 55 -20.04 -15.93 2.38
CA SER A 55 -21.44 -16.26 2.09
C SER A 55 -22.39 -15.05 2.13
N VAL A 56 -21.90 -13.87 2.52
CA VAL A 56 -22.74 -12.65 2.55
C VAL A 56 -23.15 -12.26 1.12
N THR A 57 -24.42 -11.91 0.95
CA THR A 57 -24.96 -11.45 -0.33
C THR A 57 -24.15 -10.29 -0.87
N GLY A 58 -23.68 -10.41 -2.11
CA GLY A 58 -22.90 -9.37 -2.76
C GLY A 58 -21.40 -9.41 -2.48
N TYR A 59 -20.88 -10.36 -1.68
CA TYR A 59 -19.44 -10.48 -1.38
C TYR A 59 -18.55 -10.41 -2.63
N LYS A 60 -18.92 -11.11 -3.71
CA LYS A 60 -18.16 -11.13 -4.97
C LYS A 60 -18.06 -9.75 -5.65
N ASN A 61 -19.10 -8.93 -5.52
CA ASN A 61 -19.21 -7.64 -6.21
C ASN A 61 -19.10 -6.45 -5.24
N ALA A 62 -18.73 -6.71 -3.98
CA ALA A 62 -18.53 -5.66 -3.00
C ALA A 62 -17.38 -4.74 -3.44
N PRO A 63 -17.44 -3.44 -3.08
CA PRO A 63 -16.41 -2.47 -3.42
C PRO A 63 -15.05 -2.87 -2.86
N MET A 64 -13.97 -2.45 -3.53
CA MET A 64 -12.60 -2.74 -3.10
C MET A 64 -12.17 -1.86 -1.94
N GLY A 65 -11.34 -2.41 -1.05
CA GLY A 65 -10.63 -1.62 -0.04
C GLY A 65 -9.43 -0.89 -0.66
N SER A 66 -8.79 -0.02 0.11
CA SER A 66 -7.59 0.71 -0.34
C SER A 66 -6.47 -0.27 -0.74
N GLU A 67 -6.14 -1.24 0.11
CA GLU A 67 -5.08 -2.22 -0.18
C GLU A 67 -5.40 -3.09 -1.42
N GLU A 68 -6.63 -3.56 -1.57
CA GLU A 68 -7.02 -4.34 -2.76
C GLU A 68 -6.89 -3.51 -4.04
N MET A 69 -7.25 -2.23 -3.97
CA MET A 69 -7.11 -1.30 -5.09
C MET A 69 -5.63 -1.10 -5.44
N VAL A 70 -4.75 -0.85 -4.47
CA VAL A 70 -3.31 -0.72 -4.69
C VAL A 70 -2.73 -1.97 -5.36
N ILE A 71 -3.04 -3.15 -4.81
CA ILE A 71 -2.62 -4.44 -5.38
C ILE A 71 -3.13 -4.62 -6.81
N TYR A 72 -4.35 -4.18 -7.11
CA TYR A 72 -4.90 -4.21 -8.48
C TYR A 72 -4.08 -3.33 -9.44
N PHE A 73 -3.71 -2.12 -9.03
CA PHE A 73 -2.90 -1.23 -9.86
C PHE A 73 -1.53 -1.84 -10.17
N ASP A 74 -0.87 -2.42 -9.17
CA ASP A 74 0.44 -3.07 -9.32
C ASP A 74 0.35 -4.29 -10.22
N LEU A 75 -0.65 -5.14 -10.03
CA LEU A 75 -0.89 -6.29 -10.91
C LEU A 75 -1.09 -5.86 -12.37
N CYS A 76 -1.87 -4.81 -12.62
CA CYS A 76 -2.07 -4.32 -13.99
C CYS A 76 -0.75 -3.85 -14.62
N ARG A 77 0.10 -3.13 -13.86
CA ARG A 77 1.40 -2.69 -14.35
C ARG A 77 2.32 -3.88 -14.65
N GLU A 78 2.32 -4.89 -13.79
CA GLU A 78 3.09 -6.12 -13.99
C GLU A 78 2.65 -6.87 -15.27
N LEU A 79 1.34 -7.07 -15.43
CA LEU A 79 0.80 -7.77 -16.60
C LEU A 79 1.02 -7.00 -17.91
N ILE A 80 0.89 -5.67 -17.89
CA ILE A 80 1.19 -4.84 -19.07
C ILE A 80 2.68 -4.93 -19.43
N SER A 81 3.57 -4.90 -18.42
CA SER A 81 5.01 -5.03 -18.62
C SER A 81 5.38 -6.39 -19.21
N ALA A 82 4.92 -7.48 -18.58
CA ALA A 82 5.15 -8.84 -19.04
C ALA A 82 4.55 -9.08 -20.43
N GLY A 83 3.34 -8.59 -20.68
CA GLY A 83 2.67 -8.72 -21.98
C GLY A 83 3.38 -7.93 -23.09
N TRP A 84 3.94 -6.75 -22.77
CA TRP A 84 4.76 -5.98 -23.70
C TRP A 84 6.03 -6.74 -24.08
N GLN A 85 6.75 -7.28 -23.08
CA GLN A 85 7.96 -8.06 -23.31
C GLN A 85 7.66 -9.32 -24.15
N TRP A 86 6.60 -10.04 -23.82
CA TRP A 86 6.16 -11.20 -24.61
C TRP A 86 5.84 -10.83 -26.06
N CYS A 87 5.18 -9.68 -26.29
CA CYS A 87 4.84 -9.21 -27.62
C CYS A 87 6.08 -8.96 -28.49
N ILE A 88 7.16 -8.40 -27.91
CA ILE A 88 8.44 -8.16 -28.59
C ILE A 88 9.10 -9.49 -28.97
N GLU A 89 9.09 -10.47 -28.07
CA GLU A 89 9.76 -11.76 -28.29
C GLU A 89 9.02 -12.66 -29.29
N ASN A 90 7.70 -12.46 -29.44
CA ASN A 90 6.83 -13.35 -30.20
C ASN A 90 6.15 -12.62 -31.38
N GLU A 91 6.83 -11.70 -32.07
CA GLU A 91 6.23 -10.86 -33.12
C GLU A 91 5.68 -11.60 -34.35
N VAL A 92 6.16 -12.81 -34.64
CA VAL A 92 5.84 -13.55 -35.87
C VAL A 92 4.81 -14.65 -35.60
N GLY A 93 3.75 -14.73 -36.41
CA GLY A 93 2.78 -15.84 -36.35
C GLY A 93 1.34 -15.41 -36.59
N ASP A 94 0.42 -16.38 -36.54
CA ASP A 94 -1.03 -16.13 -36.62
C ASP A 94 -1.51 -15.33 -35.40
N ARG A 95 -2.26 -14.25 -35.65
CA ARG A 95 -2.73 -13.34 -34.60
C ARG A 95 -3.63 -14.04 -33.58
N SER A 96 -4.53 -14.91 -34.02
CA SER A 96 -5.51 -15.55 -33.12
C SER A 96 -4.84 -16.58 -32.22
N GLN A 97 -3.84 -17.29 -32.73
CA GLN A 97 -3.01 -18.19 -31.93
C GLN A 97 -2.19 -17.40 -30.89
N ARG A 98 -1.53 -16.33 -31.31
CA ARG A 98 -0.74 -15.48 -30.42
C ARG A 98 -1.56 -14.89 -29.28
N GLU A 99 -2.80 -14.47 -29.55
CA GLU A 99 -3.70 -13.96 -28.52
C GLU A 99 -3.99 -15.00 -27.44
N ARG A 100 -4.26 -16.25 -27.83
CA ARG A 100 -4.50 -17.34 -26.86
C ARG A 100 -3.24 -17.68 -26.06
N GLU A 101 -2.08 -17.69 -26.69
CA GLU A 101 -0.80 -17.95 -26.04
C GLU A 101 -0.45 -16.83 -25.05
N LEU A 102 -0.66 -15.57 -25.43
CA LEU A 102 -0.49 -14.41 -24.56
C LEU A 102 -1.43 -14.45 -23.36
N VAL A 103 -2.72 -14.75 -23.56
CA VAL A 103 -3.68 -14.85 -22.45
C VAL A 103 -3.26 -15.91 -21.45
N LYS A 104 -2.80 -17.08 -21.93
CA LYS A 104 -2.29 -18.13 -21.05
C LYS A 104 -1.03 -17.68 -20.29
N PHE A 105 -0.07 -17.10 -21.00
CA PHE A 105 1.15 -16.57 -20.40
C PHE A 105 0.85 -15.53 -19.29
N LEU A 106 -0.05 -14.58 -19.56
CA LEU A 106 -0.45 -13.57 -18.58
C LEU A 106 -1.22 -14.15 -17.40
N ASP A 107 -2.01 -15.21 -17.60
CA ASP A 107 -2.64 -15.91 -16.48
C ASP A 107 -1.61 -16.58 -15.58
N ASP A 108 -0.59 -17.21 -16.16
CA ASP A 108 0.53 -17.81 -15.42
C ASP A 108 1.32 -16.75 -14.64
N VAL A 109 1.66 -15.61 -15.27
CA VAL A 109 2.32 -14.47 -14.60
C VAL A 109 1.48 -13.93 -13.45
N LYS A 110 0.16 -13.76 -13.65
CA LYS A 110 -0.75 -13.32 -12.60
C LYS A 110 -0.76 -14.28 -11.42
N GLN A 111 -0.87 -15.60 -11.64
CA GLN A 111 -0.89 -16.56 -10.54
C GLN A 111 0.42 -16.53 -9.76
N GLN A 112 1.55 -16.53 -10.48
CA GLN A 112 2.87 -16.44 -9.86
C GLN A 112 3.00 -15.18 -9.02
N TRP A 113 2.59 -14.02 -9.54
CA TRP A 113 2.64 -12.76 -8.82
C TRP A 113 1.75 -12.76 -7.57
N LEU A 114 0.51 -13.28 -7.68
CA LEU A 114 -0.42 -13.36 -6.56
C LEU A 114 0.07 -14.26 -5.42
N ASP A 115 0.86 -15.29 -5.73
CA ASP A 115 1.36 -16.27 -4.77
C ASP A 115 2.76 -15.94 -4.24
N SER A 116 3.47 -15.01 -4.88
CA SER A 116 4.80 -14.61 -4.44
C SER A 116 4.69 -13.51 -3.38
N PRO A 117 5.34 -13.66 -2.20
CA PRO A 117 5.46 -12.55 -1.27
C PRO A 117 6.26 -11.41 -1.91
N PHE A 118 6.05 -10.19 -1.43
CA PHE A 118 6.91 -9.04 -1.77
C PHE A 118 8.31 -9.21 -1.15
N GLU A 119 9.07 -8.13 -0.97
CA GLU A 119 10.41 -8.12 -0.34
C GLU A 119 10.39 -8.50 1.17
N GLY A 120 9.64 -9.53 1.54
CA GLY A 120 9.16 -9.83 2.89
C GLY A 120 7.68 -9.52 3.03
N GLY A 121 6.97 -10.30 3.85
CA GLY A 121 5.56 -10.07 4.16
C GLY A 121 4.56 -10.93 3.39
N SER A 122 3.30 -10.50 3.41
CA SER A 122 2.17 -11.25 2.86
C SER A 122 2.16 -11.29 1.31
N PRO A 123 1.79 -12.43 0.69
CA PRO A 123 1.54 -12.49 -0.74
C PRO A 123 0.31 -11.65 -1.13
N PRO A 124 0.25 -11.08 -2.35
CA PRO A 124 -0.87 -10.26 -2.80
C PRO A 124 -2.23 -10.94 -2.67
N ARG A 125 -2.30 -12.27 -2.86
CA ARG A 125 -3.53 -13.04 -2.66
C ARG A 125 -4.08 -12.91 -1.24
N PHE A 126 -3.20 -13.03 -0.24
CA PHE A 126 -3.59 -12.89 1.16
C PHE A 126 -3.98 -11.44 1.49
N ILE A 127 -3.28 -10.46 0.91
CA ILE A 127 -3.62 -9.04 1.07
C ILE A 127 -5.02 -8.74 0.54
N ILE A 128 -5.32 -9.22 -0.67
CA ILE A 128 -6.66 -9.13 -1.25
C ILE A 128 -7.67 -9.81 -0.34
N GLU A 129 -7.40 -11.02 0.14
CA GLU A 129 -8.33 -11.73 1.00
C GLU A 129 -8.64 -10.96 2.28
N CYS A 130 -7.63 -10.47 3.01
CA CYS A 130 -7.82 -9.62 4.19
C CYS A 130 -8.64 -8.37 3.87
N SER A 131 -8.35 -7.70 2.75
CA SER A 131 -9.12 -6.53 2.30
C SER A 131 -10.58 -6.87 2.00
N ARG A 132 -10.88 -7.98 1.30
CA ARG A 132 -12.25 -8.46 1.03
C ARG A 132 -12.98 -8.84 2.31
N ARG A 133 -12.25 -9.44 3.26
CA ARG A 133 -12.75 -9.95 4.54
C ARG A 133 -12.84 -8.86 5.61
N ARG A 134 -12.43 -7.62 5.28
CA ARG A 134 -12.51 -6.41 6.12
C ARG A 134 -11.75 -6.57 7.44
N VAL A 135 -10.58 -7.18 7.38
CA VAL A 135 -9.71 -7.44 8.53
C VAL A 135 -8.32 -6.87 8.29
N PRO A 136 -7.64 -6.42 9.35
CA PRO A 136 -6.27 -5.96 9.24
C PRO A 136 -5.32 -7.15 9.08
N ARG A 137 -4.13 -6.87 8.55
CA ARG A 137 -3.01 -7.81 8.50
C ARG A 137 -2.07 -7.51 9.66
N GLY A 138 -1.69 -8.53 10.42
CA GLY A 138 -0.74 -8.39 11.52
C GLY A 138 -0.08 -9.73 11.81
N ALA A 139 1.23 -9.72 12.06
CA ALA A 139 1.99 -10.95 12.22
C ALA A 139 1.50 -11.75 13.42
N GLY A 140 1.20 -13.03 13.17
CA GLY A 140 0.75 -13.96 14.21
C GLY A 140 -0.64 -13.65 14.79
N VAL A 141 -1.33 -12.61 14.33
CA VAL A 141 -2.65 -12.23 14.85
C VAL A 141 -3.72 -13.21 14.34
N PRO A 142 -4.44 -13.91 15.23
CA PRO A 142 -5.50 -14.83 14.81
C PRO A 142 -6.72 -14.07 14.29
N ILE A 143 -7.23 -14.51 13.14
CA ILE A 143 -8.44 -13.95 12.52
C ILE A 143 -9.53 -15.01 12.52
N VAL A 144 -10.61 -14.77 13.28
CA VAL A 144 -11.75 -15.68 13.33
C VAL A 144 -12.41 -15.77 11.96
N GLY A 145 -12.50 -17.00 11.44
CA GLY A 145 -13.08 -17.29 10.13
C GLY A 145 -12.05 -17.37 8.99
N MET A 146 -10.76 -17.19 9.26
CA MET A 146 -9.66 -17.41 8.32
C MET A 146 -8.67 -18.43 8.91
N THR A 147 -8.13 -19.30 8.05
CA THR A 147 -7.12 -20.30 8.46
C THR A 147 -5.69 -19.78 8.28
N GLU A 148 -5.50 -18.92 7.29
CA GLU A 148 -4.23 -18.27 7.00
C GLU A 148 -4.04 -17.06 7.93
N ARG A 149 -2.78 -16.76 8.22
CA ARG A 149 -2.34 -15.62 9.02
C ARG A 149 -1.07 -15.06 8.43
N GLU A 150 -0.82 -13.78 8.62
CA GLU A 150 0.47 -13.19 8.30
C GLU A 150 1.54 -13.82 9.21
N THR A 151 2.58 -14.39 8.61
CA THR A 151 3.63 -15.12 9.33
C THR A 151 4.92 -14.34 9.48
N GLU A 152 5.19 -13.42 8.55
CA GLU A 152 6.39 -12.59 8.54
C GLU A 152 5.97 -11.14 8.40
N GLU A 153 6.52 -10.29 9.27
CA GLU A 153 6.47 -8.84 9.09
C GLU A 153 7.64 -8.42 8.21
N HIS A 154 7.36 -7.56 7.22
CA HIS A 154 8.42 -6.93 6.44
C HIS A 154 9.17 -5.95 7.35
N VAL A 155 10.46 -6.21 7.60
CA VAL A 155 11.33 -5.28 8.32
C VAL A 155 11.69 -4.16 7.36
N ILE A 156 11.08 -2.99 7.56
CA ILE A 156 11.22 -1.81 6.69
C ILE A 156 12.69 -1.39 6.52
N ASP A 157 13.48 -1.51 7.59
CA ASP A 157 14.90 -1.20 7.60
C ASP A 157 15.63 -2.14 8.57
N CYS A 158 16.48 -3.03 8.04
CA CYS A 158 17.23 -4.00 8.83
C CYS A 158 18.34 -3.37 9.68
N ASP A 159 18.77 -2.15 9.37
CA ASP A 159 19.77 -1.41 10.12
C ASP A 159 19.13 -0.50 11.19
N CYS A 160 17.81 -0.34 11.18
CA CYS A 160 17.09 0.47 12.15
C CYS A 160 16.79 -0.32 13.45
N PRO A 161 17.30 0.10 14.62
CA PRO A 161 17.05 -0.59 15.89
C PRO A 161 15.57 -0.65 16.27
N ILE A 162 14.77 0.36 15.91
CA ILE A 162 13.33 0.37 16.18
C ILE A 162 12.60 -0.65 15.31
N CYS A 163 12.95 -0.76 14.02
CA CYS A 163 12.38 -1.76 13.13
C CYS A 163 12.69 -3.18 13.60
N ASN A 164 13.92 -3.42 14.07
CA ASN A 164 14.29 -4.70 14.68
C ASN A 164 13.51 -4.98 15.97
N MET A 165 13.39 -4.00 16.88
CA MET A 165 12.58 -4.16 18.10
C MET A 165 11.09 -4.41 17.80
N MET A 166 10.57 -3.80 16.74
CA MET A 166 9.20 -4.03 16.25
C MET A 166 9.03 -5.45 15.72
N ALA A 167 9.96 -5.91 14.88
CA ALA A 167 9.98 -7.27 14.35
C ALA A 167 10.14 -8.34 15.46
N ASP A 168 10.90 -8.02 16.52
CA ASP A 168 11.06 -8.87 17.70
C ASP A 168 9.81 -8.89 18.61
N GLY A 169 8.75 -8.13 18.27
CA GLY A 169 7.48 -8.08 18.99
C GLY A 169 7.53 -7.27 20.29
N MET A 170 8.54 -6.44 20.49
CA MET A 170 8.72 -5.64 21.71
C MET A 170 7.56 -4.66 21.95
N PHE A 171 6.91 -4.20 20.87
CA PHE A 171 5.78 -3.25 20.93
C PHE A 171 4.40 -3.94 20.91
N GLY A 172 4.37 -5.27 21.05
CA GLY A 172 3.14 -6.05 20.89
C GLY A 172 2.79 -6.30 19.42
N PRO A 173 1.56 -6.76 19.13
CA PRO A 173 1.15 -7.10 17.78
C PRO A 173 1.16 -5.87 16.86
N GLY A 174 1.96 -5.95 15.78
CA GLY A 174 1.97 -4.96 14.71
C GLY A 174 0.83 -5.22 13.73
N PHE A 175 0.36 -4.15 13.09
CA PHE A 175 -0.53 -4.27 11.93
C PHE A 175 0.11 -3.59 10.72
N THR A 176 0.22 -4.32 9.62
CA THR A 176 0.75 -3.81 8.36
C THR A 176 -0.37 -3.22 7.52
N GLY A 177 -0.01 -2.30 6.62
CA GLY A 177 -0.94 -1.68 5.68
C GLY A 177 -0.21 -1.08 4.50
N ILE A 178 -0.91 -0.91 3.37
CA ILE A 178 -0.38 -0.28 2.16
C ILE A 178 -1.16 1.02 1.95
N ASP A 179 -0.47 2.14 1.86
CA ASP A 179 -1.08 3.47 1.74
C ASP A 179 -1.32 3.91 0.28
N GLY A 180 -0.62 3.30 -0.67
CA GLY A 180 -0.72 3.61 -2.10
C GLY A 180 0.09 4.83 -2.52
N HIS A 181 1.05 5.30 -1.72
CA HIS A 181 1.86 6.48 -2.05
C HIS A 181 2.52 6.40 -3.43
N HIS A 182 2.96 5.22 -3.84
CA HIS A 182 3.61 5.02 -5.14
C HIS A 182 2.66 5.20 -6.35
N LEU A 183 1.35 5.23 -6.12
CA LEU A 183 0.37 5.52 -7.16
C LEU A 183 0.32 7.02 -7.50
N ASP A 184 0.64 7.88 -6.52
CA ASP A 184 0.64 9.32 -6.70
C ASP A 184 1.91 9.82 -7.42
N LEU A 185 2.97 9.01 -7.50
CA LEU A 185 4.24 9.36 -8.17
C LEU A 185 4.11 9.61 -9.69
N ASP A 186 3.04 9.13 -10.32
CA ASP A 186 2.78 9.33 -11.75
C ASP A 186 2.10 10.69 -12.05
N ASP A 187 1.74 11.48 -11.01
CA ASP A 187 1.04 12.78 -11.13
C ASP A 187 -0.23 12.73 -12.02
N GLU A 188 -0.92 11.59 -12.04
CA GLU A 188 -2.03 11.31 -12.95
C GLU A 188 -3.29 10.91 -12.15
N PHE A 189 -4.40 11.63 -12.36
CA PHE A 189 -5.69 11.34 -11.72
C PHE A 189 -6.15 9.88 -11.90
N ALA A 190 -5.79 9.25 -13.02
CA ALA A 190 -6.20 7.88 -13.29
C ALA A 190 -5.68 6.88 -12.25
N PHE A 191 -4.53 7.15 -11.62
CA PHE A 191 -3.92 6.29 -10.61
C PHE A 191 -4.14 6.77 -9.18
N SER A 192 -4.61 8.01 -9.01
CA SER A 192 -4.81 8.56 -7.67
C SER A 192 -5.92 7.84 -6.90
N MET A 193 -5.77 7.78 -5.58
CA MET A 193 -6.74 7.17 -4.67
C MET A 193 -8.05 7.97 -4.55
N HIS A 194 -8.10 9.18 -5.12
CA HIS A 194 -9.26 10.08 -5.02
C HIS A 194 -10.43 9.61 -5.88
N GLU A 195 -11.65 9.57 -5.34
CA GLU A 195 -12.81 9.16 -6.13
C GLU A 195 -13.09 10.13 -7.31
N THR A 196 -12.96 11.43 -7.05
CA THR A 196 -13.32 12.47 -8.02
C THR A 196 -12.12 13.30 -8.45
N ARG A 197 -12.17 13.76 -9.71
CA ARG A 197 -11.14 14.64 -10.27
C ARG A 197 -11.05 15.96 -9.52
N VAL A 198 -12.17 16.50 -9.08
CA VAL A 198 -12.22 17.75 -8.32
C VAL A 198 -11.44 17.62 -7.01
N SER A 199 -11.68 16.55 -6.25
CA SER A 199 -10.99 16.31 -4.99
C SER A 199 -9.48 16.10 -5.18
N TRP A 200 -9.08 15.41 -6.25
CA TRP A 200 -7.67 15.28 -6.61
C TRP A 200 -7.05 16.64 -6.97
N GLU A 201 -7.70 17.43 -7.83
CA GLU A 201 -7.21 18.75 -8.23
C GLU A 201 -7.15 19.76 -7.06
N GLU A 202 -8.05 19.63 -6.08
CA GLU A 202 -7.97 20.38 -4.81
C GLU A 202 -6.71 20.04 -4.03
N GLN A 203 -6.44 18.74 -3.79
CA GLN A 203 -5.23 18.31 -3.10
C GLN A 203 -3.96 18.76 -3.83
N GLN A 204 -3.93 18.69 -5.16
CA GLN A 204 -2.78 19.14 -5.96
C GLN A 204 -2.54 20.64 -5.81
N ARG A 205 -3.60 21.46 -5.70
CA ARG A 205 -3.46 22.90 -5.43
C ARG A 205 -2.93 23.15 -4.01
N ASP A 206 -3.50 22.49 -3.02
CA ASP A 206 -3.08 22.63 -1.62
C ASP A 206 -1.60 22.25 -1.44
N PHE A 207 -1.18 21.15 -2.08
CA PHE A 207 0.21 20.70 -2.08
C PHE A 207 1.14 21.71 -2.76
N ALA A 208 0.74 22.25 -3.91
CA ALA A 208 1.52 23.27 -4.62
C ALA A 208 1.66 24.57 -3.80
N GLU A 209 0.59 25.00 -3.13
CA GLU A 209 0.60 26.17 -2.25
C GLU A 209 1.51 25.95 -1.03
N MET A 210 1.41 24.78 -0.39
CA MET A 210 2.25 24.40 0.74
C MET A 210 3.73 24.31 0.34
N SER A 211 4.04 23.65 -0.78
CA SER A 211 5.42 23.55 -1.31
C SER A 211 5.98 24.94 -1.60
N ALA A 212 5.23 25.81 -2.30
CA ALA A 212 5.67 27.17 -2.59
C ALA A 212 5.87 28.04 -1.34
N LYS A 213 5.13 27.77 -0.25
CA LYS A 213 5.36 28.41 1.04
C LYS A 213 6.65 27.90 1.68
N ILE A 214 6.84 26.59 1.76
CA ILE A 214 8.03 25.95 2.34
C ILE A 214 9.29 26.40 1.59
N ASP A 215 9.26 26.42 0.25
CA ASP A 215 10.41 26.84 -0.56
C ASP A 215 10.79 28.30 -0.32
N ARG A 216 9.79 29.19 -0.13
CA ARG A 216 10.03 30.58 0.24
C ARG A 216 10.66 30.71 1.62
N GLU A 217 10.10 30.03 2.62
CA GLU A 217 10.63 30.03 3.98
C GLU A 217 12.05 29.45 4.04
N MET A 218 12.32 28.35 3.33
CA MET A 218 13.66 27.79 3.21
C MET A 218 14.63 28.75 2.52
N ALA A 219 14.22 29.42 1.44
CA ALA A 219 15.05 30.40 0.75
C ALA A 219 15.36 31.61 1.64
N GLU A 220 14.39 32.10 2.40
CA GLU A 220 14.55 33.20 3.36
C GLU A 220 15.52 32.81 4.49
N ARG A 221 15.37 31.62 5.08
CA ARG A 221 16.29 31.11 6.12
C ARG A 221 17.71 30.93 5.60
N LYS A 222 17.85 30.36 4.40
CA LYS A 222 19.15 30.19 3.74
C LYS A 222 19.80 31.54 3.44
N ALA A 223 19.02 32.54 3.03
CA ALA A 223 19.51 33.90 2.79
C ALA A 223 19.88 34.64 4.09
N ALA A 224 19.16 34.38 5.19
CA ALA A 224 19.46 34.91 6.52
C ALA A 224 20.70 34.28 7.17
N GLY A 225 21.20 33.16 6.62
CA GLY A 225 22.34 32.44 7.19
C GLY A 225 22.00 31.70 8.48
N ASP A 226 20.72 31.47 8.75
CA ASP A 226 20.27 30.69 9.89
C ASP A 226 20.74 29.24 9.72
N LYS A 227 21.48 28.75 10.73
CA LYS A 227 21.73 27.32 10.87
C LYS A 227 20.39 26.65 11.18
N GLU A 228 20.18 25.43 10.70
CA GLU A 228 19.00 24.65 11.11
C GLU A 228 18.89 24.69 12.64
N PRO A 229 17.75 25.11 13.20
CA PRO A 229 17.62 25.23 14.63
C PRO A 229 17.74 23.83 15.25
N GLU A 230 18.38 23.77 16.42
CA GLU A 230 18.62 22.53 17.17
C GLU A 230 17.34 21.70 17.44
N GLU A 231 16.15 22.31 17.30
CA GLU A 231 14.85 21.65 17.38
C GLU A 231 14.59 20.62 16.26
N PHE A 232 15.29 20.71 15.12
CA PHE A 232 15.27 19.70 14.05
C PHE A 232 16.53 18.84 14.02
N ALA A 233 17.44 19.03 14.99
CA ALA A 233 18.55 18.11 15.15
C ALA A 233 17.97 16.71 15.44
N SER A 234 18.53 15.69 14.79
CA SER A 234 18.09 14.30 14.99
C SER A 234 17.97 14.00 16.49
N ALA A 235 16.92 13.29 16.91
CA ALA A 235 16.80 12.84 18.30
C ALA A 235 18.03 12.03 18.75
N TRP A 236 18.80 11.51 17.79
CA TRP A 236 20.05 10.77 17.97
C TRP A 236 21.32 11.64 17.96
N SER A 237 21.19 12.95 17.79
CA SER A 237 22.30 13.91 17.78
C SER A 237 22.57 14.56 19.15
N GLY A 238 21.76 14.22 20.16
CA GLY A 238 22.01 14.60 21.54
C GLY A 238 23.33 14.01 22.05
N GLN A 239 23.99 14.74 22.97
CA GLN A 239 25.18 14.24 23.65
C GLN A 239 24.90 12.85 24.24
N MET A 240 25.64 11.83 23.77
CA MET A 240 25.69 10.53 24.44
C MET A 240 26.03 10.77 25.91
N SER A 241 25.05 10.54 26.77
CA SER A 241 25.25 10.61 28.21
C SER A 241 25.73 9.25 28.69
N ASP A 242 26.91 9.21 29.30
CA ASP A 242 27.41 8.00 29.97
C ASP A 242 26.56 7.62 31.20
N GLY A 243 25.69 8.52 31.65
CA GLY A 243 24.78 8.30 32.78
C GLY A 243 23.66 7.29 32.49
N PRO A 244 23.02 6.74 33.53
CA PRO A 244 21.82 5.92 33.36
C PRO A 244 20.66 6.77 32.83
N LEU A 245 20.01 6.31 31.75
CA LEU A 245 18.84 6.96 31.18
C LEU A 245 17.62 6.75 32.10
N PRO A 246 16.77 7.77 32.32
CA PRO A 246 15.53 7.60 33.07
C PRO A 246 14.64 6.54 32.39
N GLY A 247 14.30 5.47 33.11
CA GLY A 247 13.48 4.38 32.58
C GLY A 247 14.25 3.21 31.97
N ASP A 248 15.57 3.30 31.83
CA ASP A 248 16.45 2.21 31.40
C ASP A 248 17.54 1.91 32.45
N PRO A 249 17.17 1.30 33.59
CA PRO A 249 18.11 1.00 34.67
C PRO A 249 19.12 -0.10 34.30
N GLN A 250 18.90 -0.81 33.20
CA GLN A 250 19.75 -1.92 32.75
C GLN A 250 20.67 -1.54 31.58
N GLY A 251 20.49 -0.36 30.97
CA GLY A 251 21.36 0.18 29.93
C GLY A 251 21.14 -0.41 28.54
N HIS A 252 19.96 -0.99 28.28
CA HIS A 252 19.63 -1.63 27.00
C HIS A 252 19.34 -0.64 25.88
N MET A 253 19.00 0.61 26.22
CA MET A 253 18.72 1.69 25.26
C MET A 253 19.94 2.56 24.98
N LYS A 254 21.12 2.20 25.53
CA LYS A 254 22.38 2.82 25.12
C LYS A 254 22.74 2.30 23.74
N LEU A 255 22.43 3.07 22.71
CA LEU A 255 22.95 2.83 21.36
C LEU A 255 24.47 3.02 21.40
N ALA A 256 25.20 2.06 20.81
CA ALA A 256 26.66 2.06 20.70
C ALA A 256 27.16 3.12 19.69
#